data_AF-A0A2E8EH76-F1
#
_entry.id   AF-A0A2E8EH76-F1
#
_cell.length_a   1.000
_cell.length_b   1.000
_cell.length_c   1.000
_cell.angle_alpha   90.00
_cell.angle_beta   90.00
_cell.angle_gamma   90.00
#
_symmetry.space_group_name_H-M   'P 1'
#
loop_
_entity.id
_entity.type
_entity.pdbx_description
1 polymer ?
#
loop_
_entity_poly.entity_id
_entity_poly.type
_entity_poly.pdbx_seq_one_letter_code
_entity_poly.pdbx_strand_id
1 'polypeptide(L)'
;MEDRILLFALLLPQELAARIAIPALRALVARNLVIEHGFSQRQAARKLGITQATVSNYIREKRGIQFAIEETEEIKKAVQGVANNLANGVEQINAMTILTNLTQKVLATRQLCEYHAKLDPTFDASSCPICDDVTEEIARRQ
;
A
#
# COMPACT_ATOMS: atom_id res chain seq x y z
N MET A 1 -19.00 28.76 3.96
CA MET A 1 -20.25 28.15 4.44
C MET A 1 -20.89 27.58 3.20
N GLU A 2 -21.34 26.32 3.22
CA GLU A 2 -21.61 25.43 2.06
C GLU A 2 -20.31 24.77 1.55
N ASP A 3 -20.08 23.46 1.58
CA ASP A 3 -20.85 22.31 2.00
C ASP A 3 -19.92 21.37 2.79
N ARG A 4 -20.01 21.42 4.13
CA ARG A 4 -19.61 20.26 4.93
C ARG A 4 -20.69 19.22 4.72
N ILE A 5 -20.58 18.48 3.63
CA ILE A 5 -21.15 17.15 3.55
C ILE A 5 -20.49 16.35 4.68
N LEU A 6 -21.08 16.44 5.87
CA LEU A 6 -21.04 15.40 6.89
C LEU A 6 -21.89 14.24 6.33
N LEU A 7 -21.48 13.66 5.20
CA LEU A 7 -21.97 12.34 4.82
C LEU A 7 -21.09 11.38 5.59
N PHE A 8 -21.73 10.52 6.38
CA PHE A 8 -21.26 9.15 6.60
C PHE A 8 -20.41 8.71 5.41
N ALA A 9 -19.09 8.68 5.58
CA ALA A 9 -18.23 8.19 4.53
C ALA A 9 -18.40 6.68 4.57
N LEU A 10 -19.18 6.11 3.65
CA LEU A 10 -19.16 4.68 3.39
C LEU A 10 -17.80 4.34 2.76
N LEU A 11 -16.73 4.45 3.56
CA LEU A 11 -15.37 4.26 3.14
C LEU A 11 -15.04 2.78 3.33
N LEU A 12 -15.01 2.06 2.21
CA LEU A 12 -14.73 0.63 2.23
C LEU A 12 -13.24 0.39 2.51
N PRO A 13 -12.87 -0.72 3.17
CA PRO A 13 -11.48 -1.09 3.37
C PRO A 13 -10.68 -1.09 2.07
N GLN A 14 -11.29 -1.53 0.96
CA GLN A 14 -10.66 -1.60 -0.36
C GLN A 14 -10.39 -0.20 -0.94
N GLU A 15 -11.27 0.77 -0.71
CA GLU A 15 -11.06 2.15 -1.12
C GLU A 15 -9.95 2.80 -0.28
N LEU A 16 -9.92 2.52 1.02
CA LEU A 16 -8.85 2.96 1.90
C LEU A 16 -7.50 2.36 1.48
N ALA A 17 -7.46 1.07 1.17
CA ALA A 17 -6.28 0.40 0.62
C ALA A 17 -5.84 0.99 -0.71
N ALA A 18 -6.77 1.25 -1.63
CA ALA A 18 -6.46 1.84 -2.93
C ALA A 18 -5.89 3.25 -2.79
N ARG A 19 -6.41 4.04 -1.86
CA ARG A 19 -5.95 5.40 -1.59
C ARG A 19 -4.63 5.45 -0.84
N ILE A 20 -4.35 4.47 0.02
CA ILE A 20 -3.25 4.55 1.00
C ILE A 20 -2.24 3.42 0.85
N ALA A 21 -2.69 2.17 1.04
CA ALA A 21 -1.78 1.03 1.09
C ALA A 21 -1.08 0.76 -0.25
N ILE A 22 -1.83 0.77 -1.35
CA ILE A 22 -1.27 0.49 -2.68
C ILE A 22 -0.19 1.52 -3.08
N PRO A 23 -0.42 2.85 -2.95
CA PRO A 23 0.63 3.84 -3.16
C PRO A 23 1.85 3.64 -2.25
N ALA A 24 1.62 3.34 -0.96
CA ALA A 24 2.70 3.14 0.01
C ALA A 24 3.58 1.93 -0.33
N LEU A 25 2.97 0.78 -0.64
CA LEU A 25 3.69 -0.43 -1.08
C LEU A 25 4.44 -0.18 -2.39
N ARG A 26 3.82 0.51 -3.36
CA ARG A 26 4.49 0.88 -4.62
C ARG A 26 5.67 1.82 -4.38
N ALA A 27 5.57 2.73 -3.43
CA ALA A 27 6.68 3.60 -3.05
C ALA A 27 7.85 2.81 -2.45
N LEU A 28 7.56 1.81 -1.60
CA LEU A 28 8.57 0.90 -1.05
C LEU A 28 9.29 0.11 -2.16
N VAL A 29 8.55 -0.46 -3.11
CA VAL A 29 9.14 -1.16 -4.27
C VAL A 29 9.96 -0.21 -5.13
N ALA A 30 9.46 1.00 -5.41
CA ALA A 30 10.18 1.99 -6.20
C ALA A 30 11.50 2.41 -5.54
N ARG A 31 11.50 2.61 -4.20
CA ARG A 31 12.71 2.89 -3.43
C ARG A 31 13.71 1.74 -3.52
N ASN A 32 13.25 0.51 -3.33
CA ASN A 32 14.12 -0.67 -3.41
C ASN A 32 14.76 -0.81 -4.81
N LEU A 33 13.98 -0.64 -5.88
CA LEU A 33 14.48 -0.63 -7.26
C LEU A 33 15.57 0.43 -7.52
N VAL A 34 15.46 1.61 -6.89
CA VAL A 34 16.42 2.69 -7.09
C VAL A 34 17.67 2.51 -6.21
N ILE A 35 17.47 2.17 -4.93
CA ILE A 35 18.55 2.13 -3.93
C ILE A 35 19.31 0.80 -3.99
N GLU A 36 18.60 -0.33 -3.98
CA GLU A 36 19.22 -1.66 -3.89
C GLU A 36 19.62 -2.20 -5.27
N HIS A 37 18.83 -1.91 -6.31
CA HIS A 37 19.10 -2.38 -7.68
C HIS A 37 19.80 -1.34 -8.57
N GLY A 38 20.02 -0.12 -8.07
CA GLY A 38 20.74 0.93 -8.80
C GLY A 38 20.03 1.48 -10.04
N PHE A 39 18.71 1.28 -10.18
CA PHE A 39 17.97 1.82 -11.32
C PHE A 39 17.78 3.34 -11.21
N SER A 40 17.82 4.02 -12.35
CA SER A 40 17.32 5.39 -12.44
C SER A 40 15.81 5.45 -12.15
N GLN A 41 15.31 6.60 -11.70
CA GLN A 41 13.87 6.80 -11.49
C GLN A 41 13.04 6.51 -12.75
N ARG A 42 13.60 6.78 -13.95
CA ARG A 42 12.96 6.47 -15.23
C ARG A 42 12.92 4.96 -15.51
N GLN A 43 13.97 4.21 -15.16
CA GLN A 43 13.96 2.74 -15.26
C GLN A 43 12.96 2.13 -14.28
N ALA A 44 12.97 2.56 -13.02
CA ALA A 44 12.00 2.09 -12.01
C ALA A 44 10.55 2.38 -12.43
N ALA A 45 10.28 3.58 -12.95
CA ALA A 45 8.97 3.95 -13.48
C ALA A 45 8.48 3.01 -14.60
N ARG A 46 9.36 2.66 -15.54
CA ARG A 46 9.05 1.69 -16.60
C ARG A 46 8.75 0.29 -16.04
N LYS A 47 9.50 -0.17 -15.05
CA LYS A 47 9.26 -1.48 -14.42
C LYS A 47 7.94 -1.54 -13.66
N LEU A 48 7.52 -0.43 -13.05
CA LEU A 48 6.28 -0.32 -12.27
C LEU A 48 5.04 0.07 -13.10
N GLY A 49 5.21 0.47 -14.36
CA GLY A 49 4.12 0.94 -15.22
C GLY A 49 3.52 2.28 -14.77
N ILE A 50 4.33 3.16 -14.18
CA ILE A 50 3.91 4.48 -13.68
C ILE A 50 4.78 5.60 -14.25
N THR A 51 4.44 6.86 -13.98
CA THR A 51 5.25 7.99 -14.45
C THR A 51 6.53 8.15 -13.64
N GLN A 52 7.58 8.72 -14.25
CA GLN A 52 8.80 9.08 -13.50
C GLN A 52 8.51 10.15 -12.45
N ALA A 53 7.54 11.05 -12.67
CA ALA A 53 7.11 12.02 -11.68
C ALA A 53 6.53 11.32 -10.43
N THR A 54 5.73 10.26 -10.62
CA THR A 54 5.21 9.44 -9.51
C THR A 54 6.36 8.81 -8.70
N VAL A 55 7.37 8.23 -9.36
CA VAL A 55 8.56 7.68 -8.69
C VAL A 55 9.34 8.78 -7.97
N SER A 56 9.48 9.96 -8.59
CA SER A 56 10.14 11.10 -7.96
C SER A 56 9.42 11.48 -6.66
N ASN A 57 8.09 11.55 -6.67
CA ASN A 57 7.29 11.84 -5.48
C ASN A 57 7.48 10.77 -4.40
N TYR A 58 7.46 9.48 -4.76
CA TYR A 58 7.69 8.36 -3.84
C TYR A 58 9.06 8.38 -3.15
N ILE A 59 10.08 8.93 -3.81
CA ILE A 59 11.44 9.01 -3.25
C ILE A 59 11.62 10.29 -2.43
N ARG A 60 10.98 11.39 -2.86
CA ARG A 60 11.19 12.72 -2.28
C ARG A 60 10.41 12.92 -0.98
N GLU A 61 9.24 12.28 -0.85
CA GLU A 61 8.50 12.32 0.39
C GLU A 61 9.35 11.69 1.50
N LYS A 62 9.48 12.41 2.62
CA LYS A 62 10.07 11.91 3.90
C LYS A 62 9.03 11.83 5.01
N ARG A 63 7.78 12.25 4.73
CA ARG A 63 6.58 12.18 5.57
C ARG A 63 5.38 12.09 4.62
N GLY A 64 4.38 11.25 4.89
CA GLY A 64 3.23 11.02 3.98
C GLY A 64 2.78 9.56 3.92
N ILE A 65 2.06 9.21 2.85
CA ILE A 65 1.37 7.91 2.66
C ILE A 65 2.32 6.71 2.75
N GLN A 66 3.58 6.91 2.39
CA GLN A 66 4.61 5.89 2.44
C GLN A 66 4.95 5.38 3.85
N PHE A 67 4.54 6.07 4.91
CA PHE A 67 4.64 5.61 6.30
C PHE A 67 3.29 5.12 6.85
N ALA A 68 2.28 4.99 5.99
CA ALA A 68 0.99 4.44 6.40
C ALA A 68 1.02 2.94 6.66
N ILE A 69 2.12 2.29 6.29
CA ILE A 69 2.34 0.86 6.47
C ILE A 69 3.54 0.70 7.39
N GLU A 70 3.37 -0.11 8.42
CA GLU A 70 4.48 -0.53 9.27
C GLU A 70 5.38 -1.47 8.46
N GLU A 71 6.65 -1.10 8.26
CA GLU A 71 7.62 -1.91 7.53
C GLU A 71 8.13 -3.08 8.40
N THR A 72 7.25 -4.04 8.69
CA THR A 72 7.62 -5.29 9.34
C THR A 72 8.61 -6.06 8.45
N GLU A 73 9.39 -6.97 9.04
CA GLU A 73 10.33 -7.80 8.29
C GLU A 73 9.64 -8.64 7.19
N GLU A 74 8.39 -9.03 7.41
CA GLU A 74 7.56 -9.70 6.40
C GLU A 74 7.31 -8.79 5.19
N ILE A 75 6.88 -7.55 5.43
CA ILE A 75 6.61 -6.57 4.36
C ILE A 75 7.90 -6.22 3.61
N LYS A 76 9.01 -5.99 4.33
CA LYS A 76 10.31 -5.71 3.70
C LYS A 76 10.76 -6.83 2.78
N LYS A 77 10.70 -8.09 3.24
CA LYS A 77 11.06 -9.26 2.45
C LYS A 77 10.19 -9.40 1.20
N ALA A 78 8.88 -9.20 1.34
CA ALA A 78 7.96 -9.27 0.21
C ALA A 78 8.20 -8.13 -0.80
N VAL A 79 8.42 -6.90 -0.34
CA VAL A 79 8.79 -5.76 -1.20
C VAL A 79 10.08 -6.04 -1.95
N GLN A 80 11.09 -6.58 -1.28
CA GLN A 80 12.36 -6.94 -1.90
C GLN A 80 12.17 -8.06 -2.94
N GLY A 81 11.34 -9.07 -2.65
CA GLY A 81 10.95 -10.09 -3.61
C GLY A 81 10.30 -9.52 -4.87
N VAL A 82 9.37 -8.57 -4.71
CA VAL A 82 8.75 -7.87 -5.84
C VAL A 82 9.78 -7.09 -6.66
N ALA A 83 10.66 -6.33 -6.00
CA ALA A 83 11.70 -5.56 -6.66
C ALA A 83 12.67 -6.47 -7.45
N ASN A 84 13.09 -7.60 -6.85
CA ASN A 84 13.91 -8.61 -7.52
C ASN A 84 13.23 -9.17 -8.78
N ASN A 85 11.96 -9.55 -8.70
CA ASN A 85 11.19 -10.06 -9.84
C ASN A 85 11.13 -9.04 -10.98
N LEU A 86 10.76 -7.80 -10.64
CA LEU A 86 10.68 -6.70 -11.61
C LEU A 86 12.05 -6.37 -12.22
N ALA A 87 13.12 -6.36 -11.43
CA ALA A 87 14.47 -6.09 -11.91
C ALA A 87 14.91 -7.10 -12.97
N ASN A 88 14.71 -8.39 -12.68
CA ASN A 88 15.07 -9.50 -13.57
C ASN A 88 14.14 -9.66 -14.78
N GLY A 89 13.04 -8.89 -14.86
CA GLY A 89 12.10 -8.96 -15.98
C GLY A 89 11.22 -10.21 -15.95
N VAL A 90 11.10 -10.85 -14.79
CA VAL A 90 10.36 -12.09 -14.59
C VAL A 90 9.02 -11.77 -13.90
N GLU A 91 7.95 -12.41 -14.39
CA GLU A 91 6.63 -12.58 -13.75
C GLU A 91 5.96 -11.32 -13.15
N GLN A 92 5.40 -10.45 -14.00
CA GLN A 92 4.50 -9.38 -13.53
C GLN A 92 3.32 -9.91 -12.72
N ILE A 93 2.79 -11.08 -13.08
CA ILE A 93 1.69 -11.74 -12.34
C ILE A 93 2.12 -12.03 -10.90
N ASN A 94 3.34 -12.54 -10.68
CA ASN A 94 3.83 -12.82 -9.34
C ASN A 94 4.00 -11.53 -8.51
N ALA A 95 4.56 -10.48 -9.10
CA ALA A 95 4.62 -9.15 -8.46
C ALA A 95 3.22 -8.63 -8.06
N MET A 96 2.23 -8.78 -8.94
CA MET A 96 0.84 -8.43 -8.67
C MET A 96 0.24 -9.27 -7.54
N THR A 97 0.49 -10.59 -7.53
CA THR A 97 0.03 -11.50 -6.47
C THR A 97 0.60 -11.10 -5.12
N ILE A 98 1.91 -10.85 -5.04
CA ILE A 98 2.57 -10.45 -3.78
C ILE A 98 2.00 -9.12 -3.29
N LEU A 99 1.91 -8.10 -4.15
CA LEU A 99 1.36 -6.80 -3.75
C LEU A 99 -0.12 -6.88 -3.34
N THR A 100 -0.90 -7.74 -3.98
CA THR A 100 -2.30 -8.00 -3.61
C THR A 100 -2.37 -8.61 -2.22
N ASN A 101 -1.56 -9.64 -1.94
CA ASN A 101 -1.52 -10.28 -0.64
C ASN A 101 -1.05 -9.32 0.46
N LEU A 102 -0.04 -8.49 0.19
CA LEU A 102 0.40 -7.45 1.13
C LEU A 102 -0.70 -6.43 1.41
N THR A 103 -1.46 -6.03 0.39
CA THR A 103 -2.59 -5.10 0.56
C THR A 103 -3.66 -5.70 1.47
N GLN A 104 -4.00 -6.98 1.28
CA GLN A 104 -4.95 -7.69 2.15
C GLN A 104 -4.42 -7.82 3.59
N LYS A 105 -3.12 -8.13 3.74
CA LYS A 105 -2.46 -8.22 5.04
C LYS A 105 -2.52 -6.88 5.80
N VAL A 106 -2.24 -5.77 5.12
CA VAL A 106 -2.31 -4.42 5.69
C VAL A 106 -3.72 -4.07 6.18
N LEU A 107 -4.76 -4.56 5.49
CA LEU A 107 -6.14 -4.42 5.94
C LEU A 107 -6.43 -5.31 7.17
N ALA A 108 -6.07 -6.59 7.10
CA ALA A 108 -6.26 -7.56 8.18
C ALA A 108 -5.54 -7.15 9.48
N THR A 109 -4.37 -6.52 9.39
CA THR A 109 -3.63 -6.00 10.56
C THR A 109 -4.10 -4.63 11.04
N ARG A 110 -5.19 -4.08 10.45
CA ARG A 110 -5.82 -2.82 10.85
C ARG A 110 -4.90 -1.60 10.80
N GLN A 111 -3.78 -1.67 10.06
CA GLN A 111 -2.79 -0.58 9.97
C GLN A 111 -3.35 0.72 9.38
N LEU A 112 -4.43 0.62 8.58
CA LEU A 112 -5.04 1.80 7.97
C LEU A 112 -6.12 2.48 8.83
N CYS A 113 -6.48 1.92 9.99
CA CYS A 113 -7.57 2.47 10.82
C CYS A 113 -7.28 3.89 11.32
N GLU A 114 -6.03 4.24 11.62
CA GLU A 114 -5.65 5.62 11.97
C GLU A 114 -5.94 6.59 10.82
N TYR A 115 -5.70 6.17 9.58
CA TYR A 115 -5.99 6.98 8.40
C TYR A 115 -7.49 7.04 8.09
N HIS A 116 -8.23 5.97 8.37
CA HIS A 116 -9.69 5.99 8.31
C HIS A 116 -10.24 7.06 9.26
N ALA A 117 -9.80 7.07 10.53
CA ALA A 117 -10.23 8.07 11.53
C ALA A 117 -9.90 9.52 11.13
N LYS A 118 -8.81 9.73 10.38
CA LYS A 118 -8.46 11.06 9.83
C LYS A 118 -9.39 11.50 8.70
N LEU A 119 -9.96 10.54 7.95
CA LEU A 119 -10.85 10.79 6.81
C LEU A 119 -12.33 10.86 7.26
N ASP A 120 -12.70 10.10 8.28
CA ASP A 120 -14.01 10.08 8.91
C ASP A 120 -13.87 10.33 10.43
N PRO A 121 -14.11 11.56 10.92
CA PRO A 121 -14.04 11.87 12.34
C PRO A 121 -15.06 11.14 13.23
N THR A 122 -16.07 10.50 12.64
CA THR A 122 -17.08 9.71 13.37
C THR A 122 -16.71 8.23 13.49
N PHE A 123 -15.68 7.79 12.76
CA PHE A 123 -15.19 6.43 12.78
C PHE A 123 -14.55 6.08 14.12
N ASP A 124 -15.01 4.99 14.73
CA ASP A 124 -14.41 4.38 15.91
C ASP A 124 -13.72 3.06 15.54
N ALA A 125 -12.40 3.08 15.54
CA ALA A 125 -11.57 1.91 15.25
C ALA A 125 -11.74 0.79 16.28
N SER A 126 -12.18 1.08 17.50
CA SER A 126 -12.27 0.08 18.58
C SER A 126 -13.51 -0.80 18.48
N SER A 127 -14.58 -0.33 17.82
CA SER A 127 -15.86 -1.04 17.67
C SER A 127 -16.12 -1.57 16.26
N CYS A 128 -15.25 -1.30 15.29
CA CYS A 128 -15.41 -1.73 13.90
C CYS A 128 -14.95 -3.20 13.67
N PRO A 129 -15.81 -4.11 13.18
CA PRO A 129 -15.42 -5.51 12.90
C PRO A 129 -14.98 -5.76 11.45
N ILE A 130 -15.09 -4.78 10.55
CA ILE A 130 -15.06 -5.00 9.09
C ILE A 130 -13.76 -5.66 8.59
N CYS A 131 -12.60 -5.27 9.14
CA CYS A 131 -11.31 -5.85 8.74
C CYS A 131 -11.03 -7.21 9.39
N ASP A 132 -11.82 -7.63 10.38
CA ASP A 132 -11.67 -8.94 11.01
C ASP A 132 -12.12 -10.03 10.03
N ASP A 133 -13.16 -9.77 9.22
CA ASP A 133 -13.61 -10.66 8.14
C ASP A 133 -12.51 -10.89 7.07
N VAL A 134 -11.71 -9.86 6.78
CA VAL A 134 -10.55 -9.98 5.86
C VAL A 134 -9.50 -10.91 6.45
N THR A 135 -9.30 -10.87 7.77
CA THR A 135 -8.38 -11.76 8.48
C THR A 135 -8.82 -13.21 8.37
N GLU A 136 -10.12 -13.48 8.54
CA GLU A 136 -10.68 -14.83 8.39
C GLU A 136 -10.55 -15.35 6.95
N GLU A 137 -10.78 -14.50 5.95
CA GLU A 137 -10.65 -14.91 4.55
C GLU A 137 -9.21 -15.29 4.18
N ILE A 138 -8.21 -14.54 4.68
CA ILE A 138 -6.79 -14.89 4.50
C ILE A 138 -6.49 -16.23 5.17
N ALA A 139 -6.98 -16.45 6.39
CA ALA A 139 -6.74 -17.69 7.14
C ALA A 139 -7.31 -18.94 6.45
N ARG A 140 -8.41 -18.81 5.71
CA ARG A 140 -9.03 -19.94 4.95
C ARG A 140 -8.28 -20.31 3.67
N ARG A 141 -7.36 -19.47 3.19
CA ARG A 141 -6.58 -19.70 1.95
C ARG A 141 -5.22 -20.35 2.18
N GLN A 142 -4.84 -20.59 3.43
CA GLN A 142 -3.61 -21.27 3.84
C GLN A 142 -3.92 -22.72 4.24
#